data_AF-A0A2V5PCK7-F1
#
_entry.id   AF-A0A2V5PCK7-F1
#
_cell.length_a   1.000
_cell.length_b   1.000
_cell.length_c   1.000
_cell.angle_alpha   90.00
_cell.angle_beta   90.00
_cell.angle_gamma   90.00
#
_symmetry.space_group_name_H-M   'P 1'
#
loop_
_entity.id
_entity.type
_entity.pdbx_description
1 polymer ?
#
loop_
_entity_poly.entity_id
_entity_poly.type
_entity_poly.pdbx_seq_one_letter_code
_entity_poly.pdbx_strand_id
1 'polypeptide(L)'
;PGDTSGAATAINDNGQIVGISGICDQAVGRHTARHAVLWENGGVTDLGNLGAQWWNTPTAINQRGDVVGFDGDPAFVEGDILHAFMWTREDGIRHLKPLQGRSPKHVDSEAYGINQARQVVGISCDANFIDCRAVIWDHGNTPTDLNELKGSYSARLESAKDINDNGEITGRAIDGNGVRTAYLAIPLNSQ
;
A
#
# COMPACT_ATOMS: atom_id res chain seq x y z
N PRO A 1 13.04 -18.12 1.98
CA PRO A 1 14.26 -17.47 1.41
C PRO A 1 15.59 -17.83 2.09
N GLY A 2 15.62 -18.21 3.38
CA GLY A 2 16.90 -18.55 4.06
C GLY A 2 17.75 -17.32 4.43
N ASP A 3 17.11 -16.15 4.43
CA ASP A 3 17.68 -14.85 4.79
C ASP A 3 18.07 -14.76 6.27
N THR A 4 18.94 -13.79 6.59
CA THR A 4 19.53 -13.63 7.94
C THR A 4 18.75 -12.70 8.87
N SER A 5 17.83 -11.91 8.32
CA SER A 5 16.98 -10.98 9.06
C SER A 5 15.59 -10.91 8.43
N GLY A 6 14.60 -10.49 9.21
CA GLY A 6 13.25 -10.25 8.75
C GLY A 6 12.34 -9.67 9.84
N ALA A 7 11.19 -9.14 9.42
CA ALA A 7 10.20 -8.55 10.30
C ALA A 7 8.79 -8.84 9.78
N ALA A 8 7.87 -9.20 10.66
CA ALA A 8 6.45 -9.30 10.34
C ALA A 8 5.82 -7.90 10.30
N THR A 9 4.93 -7.67 9.33
CA THR A 9 4.23 -6.38 9.13
C THR A 9 2.73 -6.48 9.36
N ALA A 10 2.11 -7.62 9.04
CA ALA A 10 0.68 -7.85 9.29
C ALA A 10 0.38 -9.34 9.51
N ILE A 11 -0.78 -9.61 10.12
CA ILE A 11 -1.31 -10.95 10.39
C ILE A 11 -2.83 -10.94 10.20
N ASN A 12 -3.40 -12.05 9.71
CA ASN A 12 -4.86 -12.25 9.65
C ASN A 12 -5.33 -13.33 10.65
N ASP A 13 -6.65 -13.54 10.74
CA ASP A 13 -7.26 -14.43 11.75
C ASP A 13 -7.01 -15.92 11.45
N ASN A 14 -6.62 -16.24 10.21
CA ASN A 14 -6.17 -17.57 9.82
C ASN A 14 -4.73 -17.86 10.26
N GLY A 15 -4.08 -16.93 10.96
CA GLY A 15 -2.69 -17.06 11.39
C GLY A 15 -1.67 -16.91 10.25
N GLN A 16 -2.10 -16.36 9.10
CA GLN A 16 -1.20 -16.02 8.00
C GLN A 16 -0.52 -14.70 8.30
N ILE A 17 0.81 -14.67 8.22
CA ILE A 17 1.62 -13.51 8.55
C ILE A 17 2.34 -13.06 7.29
N VAL A 18 2.34 -11.76 7.00
CA VAL A 18 3.18 -11.18 5.94
C VAL A 18 4.27 -10.32 6.54
N GLY A 19 5.33 -10.12 5.77
CA GLY A 19 6.41 -9.24 6.17
C GLY A 19 7.57 -9.29 5.20
N ILE A 20 8.74 -8.94 5.73
CA ILE A 20 9.96 -8.79 4.96
C ILE A 20 11.04 -9.77 5.43
N SER A 21 11.89 -10.20 4.50
CA SER A 21 13.15 -10.88 4.82
C SER A 21 14.29 -10.40 3.93
N GLY A 22 15.51 -10.44 4.47
CA GLY A 22 16.70 -9.99 3.75
C GLY A 22 17.98 -10.10 4.58
N ILE A 23 18.88 -9.15 4.40
CA ILE A 23 20.12 -9.10 5.18
C ILE A 23 19.94 -8.27 6.45
N CYS A 24 20.75 -8.55 7.47
CA CYS A 24 20.80 -7.77 8.70
C CYS A 24 21.25 -6.33 8.38
N ASP A 25 20.30 -5.40 8.41
CA ASP A 25 20.47 -3.95 8.20
C ASP A 25 19.49 -3.21 9.14
N GLN A 26 18.91 -2.09 8.71
CA GLN A 26 17.86 -1.37 9.43
C GLN A 26 16.67 -2.29 9.73
N ALA A 27 16.09 -2.12 10.92
CA ALA A 27 15.09 -3.04 11.46
C ALA A 27 13.85 -3.25 10.56
N VAL A 28 13.45 -2.25 9.77
CA VAL A 28 12.35 -2.34 8.79
C VAL A 28 12.70 -1.50 7.56
N GLY A 29 12.52 -2.08 6.36
CA GLY A 29 12.79 -1.41 5.07
C GLY A 29 14.19 -1.66 4.52
N ARG A 30 14.57 -0.90 3.49
CA ARG A 30 15.87 -0.95 2.82
C ARG A 30 16.35 -2.37 2.51
N HIS A 31 17.59 -2.74 2.86
CA HIS A 31 18.18 -4.03 2.51
C HIS A 31 17.57 -5.22 3.28
N THR A 32 16.89 -4.96 4.40
CA THR A 32 16.13 -5.99 5.12
C THR A 32 14.80 -6.30 4.41
N ALA A 33 14.29 -5.37 3.59
CA ALA A 33 13.14 -5.56 2.71
C ALA A 33 13.55 -6.06 1.32
N ARG A 34 14.30 -7.17 1.26
CA ARG A 34 14.71 -7.79 0.00
C ARG A 34 13.59 -8.63 -0.61
N HIS A 35 12.95 -9.45 0.21
CA HIS A 35 11.86 -10.31 -0.18
C HIS A 35 10.62 -9.95 0.62
N ALA A 36 9.51 -9.76 -0.07
CA ALA A 36 8.19 -9.79 0.55
C ALA A 36 7.83 -11.27 0.76
N VAL A 37 7.40 -11.62 1.98
CA VAL A 37 7.18 -13.01 2.36
C VAL A 37 5.85 -13.21 3.07
N LEU A 38 5.29 -14.41 2.91
CA LEU A 38 4.14 -14.92 3.62
C LEU A 38 4.57 -16.14 4.44
N TRP A 39 4.34 -16.10 5.74
CA TRP A 39 4.45 -17.24 6.64
C TRP A 39 3.07 -17.86 6.87
N GLU A 40 2.98 -19.16 6.65
CA GLU A 40 1.75 -19.93 6.86
C GLU A 40 2.11 -21.39 7.17
N ASN A 41 1.50 -21.97 8.21
CA ASN A 41 1.68 -23.37 8.59
C ASN A 41 3.16 -23.79 8.76
N GLY A 42 4.00 -22.87 9.25
CA GLY A 42 5.45 -23.07 9.42
C GLY A 42 6.27 -23.00 8.12
N GLY A 43 5.62 -22.82 6.97
CA GLY A 43 6.26 -22.57 5.68
C GLY A 43 6.48 -21.08 5.44
N VAL A 44 7.40 -20.77 4.52
CA VAL A 44 7.65 -19.41 4.02
C VAL A 44 7.50 -19.40 2.51
N THR A 45 6.60 -18.55 2.02
CA THR A 45 6.41 -18.29 0.59
C THR A 45 7.01 -16.92 0.28
N ASP A 46 7.86 -16.88 -0.75
CA ASP A 46 8.29 -15.62 -1.36
C ASP A 46 7.17 -15.12 -2.28
N LEU A 47 6.74 -13.88 -2.09
CA LEU A 47 5.64 -13.28 -2.85
C LEU A 47 6.10 -12.76 -4.23
N GLY A 48 7.41 -12.68 -4.46
CA GLY A 48 8.01 -11.97 -5.57
C GLY A 48 8.09 -10.46 -5.33
N ASN A 49 8.40 -9.72 -6.39
CA ASN A 49 8.40 -8.26 -6.42
C ASN A 49 8.27 -7.76 -7.86
N LEU A 50 8.14 -6.44 -8.04
CA LEU A 50 8.09 -5.75 -9.33
C LEU A 50 9.47 -5.52 -9.99
N GLY A 51 10.47 -6.34 -9.64
CA GLY A 51 11.82 -6.29 -10.18
C GLY A 51 12.81 -5.47 -9.35
N ALA A 52 12.38 -4.90 -8.23
CA ALA A 52 13.23 -4.12 -7.35
C ALA A 52 14.08 -4.99 -6.41
N GLN A 53 15.29 -4.50 -6.14
CA GLN A 53 16.24 -5.22 -5.29
C GLN A 53 15.87 -5.14 -3.80
N TRP A 54 15.27 -4.03 -3.38
CA TRP A 54 15.01 -3.66 -1.99
C TRP A 54 13.68 -2.92 -1.88
N TRP A 55 13.27 -2.64 -0.64
CA TRP A 55 12.02 -1.95 -0.32
C TRP A 55 10.75 -2.73 -0.66
N ASN A 56 10.86 -4.05 -0.81
CA ASN A 56 9.74 -4.94 -1.12
C ASN A 56 8.97 -5.27 0.17
N THR A 57 7.88 -4.55 0.43
CA THR A 57 7.23 -4.48 1.75
C THR A 57 5.72 -4.70 1.66
N PRO A 58 5.20 -5.85 2.14
CA PRO A 58 3.77 -6.01 2.34
C PRO A 58 3.33 -5.22 3.57
N THR A 59 2.18 -4.55 3.48
CA THR A 59 1.63 -3.68 4.53
C THR A 59 0.36 -4.23 5.15
N ALA A 60 -0.44 -4.99 4.39
CA ALA A 60 -1.68 -5.59 4.86
C ALA A 60 -2.00 -6.92 4.17
N ILE A 61 -2.78 -7.75 4.87
CA ILE A 61 -3.30 -9.03 4.39
C ILE A 61 -4.78 -9.15 4.81
N ASN A 62 -5.65 -9.57 3.89
CA ASN A 62 -7.06 -9.83 4.20
C ASN A 62 -7.29 -11.31 4.62
N GLN A 63 -8.53 -11.69 4.96
CA GLN A 63 -8.84 -13.05 5.43
C GLN A 63 -8.84 -14.09 4.32
N ARG A 64 -8.77 -13.66 3.05
CA ARG A 64 -8.56 -14.55 1.89
C ARG A 64 -7.08 -14.87 1.67
N GLY A 65 -6.18 -14.16 2.35
CA GLY A 65 -4.75 -14.24 2.11
C GLY A 65 -4.28 -13.38 0.94
N ASP A 66 -5.11 -12.44 0.46
CA ASP A 66 -4.65 -11.43 -0.49
C ASP A 66 -3.80 -10.40 0.25
N VAL A 67 -2.67 -10.03 -0.35
CA VAL A 67 -1.66 -9.17 0.27
C VAL A 67 -1.52 -7.89 -0.53
N VAL A 68 -1.36 -6.77 0.14
CA VAL A 68 -1.02 -5.49 -0.52
C VAL A 68 0.20 -4.88 0.14
N GLY A 69 0.84 -3.96 -0.58
CA GLY A 69 2.02 -3.28 -0.11
C GLY A 69 2.63 -2.40 -1.18
N PHE A 70 3.94 -2.25 -1.10
CA PHE A 70 4.73 -1.55 -2.09
C PHE A 70 6.07 -2.23 -2.30
N ASP A 71 6.60 -2.08 -3.51
CA ASP A 71 7.97 -2.45 -3.86
C ASP A 71 8.78 -1.20 -4.16
N GLY A 72 10.11 -1.30 -4.05
CA GLY A 72 10.97 -0.24 -4.57
C GLY A 72 10.84 -0.09 -6.09
N ASP A 73 11.41 0.97 -6.64
CA ASP A 73 11.65 1.08 -8.08
C ASP A 73 13.04 0.50 -8.41
N PRO A 74 13.18 -0.40 -9.42
CA PRO A 74 14.49 -0.92 -9.81
C PRO A 74 15.49 0.16 -10.28
N ALA A 75 15.02 1.31 -10.73
CA ALA A 75 15.84 2.48 -11.08
C ALA A 75 16.19 3.37 -9.87
N PHE A 76 15.47 3.25 -8.74
CA PHE A 76 15.66 4.05 -7.54
C PHE A 76 15.86 3.16 -6.30
N VAL A 77 16.99 2.44 -6.27
CA VAL A 77 17.28 1.38 -5.28
C VAL A 77 17.32 1.84 -3.82
N GLU A 78 17.50 3.15 -3.56
CA GLU A 78 17.46 3.70 -2.21
C GLU A 78 16.03 3.97 -1.70
N GLY A 79 15.00 3.71 -2.50
CA GLY A 79 13.60 3.79 -2.08
C GLY A 79 12.97 5.17 -2.24
N ASP A 80 13.52 6.02 -3.11
CA ASP A 80 12.97 7.35 -3.41
C ASP A 80 11.61 7.27 -4.12
N ILE A 81 11.34 6.17 -4.83
CA ILE A 81 10.10 5.92 -5.55
C ILE A 81 9.65 4.49 -5.25
N LEU A 82 8.37 4.36 -4.89
CA LEU A 82 7.72 3.11 -4.53
C LEU A 82 6.54 2.82 -5.47
N HIS A 83 6.29 1.53 -5.71
CA HIS A 83 5.20 1.04 -6.55
C HIS A 83 4.29 0.13 -5.75
N ALA A 84 3.02 0.51 -5.63
CA ALA A 84 2.05 -0.28 -4.91
C ALA A 84 1.82 -1.61 -5.60
N PHE A 85 1.60 -2.68 -4.84
CA PHE A 85 1.24 -3.98 -5.39
C PHE A 85 0.05 -4.59 -4.66
N MET A 86 -0.59 -5.52 -5.36
CA MET A 86 -1.45 -6.53 -4.79
C MET A 86 -0.92 -7.90 -5.20
N TRP A 87 -0.83 -8.84 -4.26
CA TRP A 87 -0.51 -10.23 -4.50
C TRP A 87 -1.72 -11.10 -4.15
N THR A 88 -2.00 -12.07 -5.01
CA THR A 88 -2.93 -13.17 -4.73
C THR A 88 -2.23 -14.49 -5.00
N ARG A 89 -2.72 -15.57 -4.42
CA ARG A 89 -2.19 -16.91 -4.72
C ARG A 89 -2.40 -17.29 -6.17
N GLU A 90 -3.49 -16.81 -6.77
CA GLU A 90 -3.89 -17.15 -8.13
C GLU A 90 -3.07 -16.40 -9.18
N ASP A 91 -2.81 -15.11 -8.96
CA ASP A 91 -2.26 -14.22 -9.99
C ASP A 91 -0.82 -13.77 -9.70
N GLY A 92 -0.30 -14.01 -8.49
CA GLY A 92 0.98 -13.47 -8.04
C GLY A 92 0.95 -11.95 -7.85
N ILE A 93 2.11 -11.30 -7.92
CA ILE A 93 2.20 -9.84 -7.78
C ILE A 93 1.64 -9.12 -9.01
N ARG A 94 0.82 -8.12 -8.73
CA ARG A 94 0.25 -7.18 -9.70
C ARG A 94 0.51 -5.75 -9.25
N HIS A 95 1.11 -4.95 -10.12
CA HIS A 95 1.32 -3.52 -9.91
C HIS A 95 -0.02 -2.76 -9.84
N LEU A 96 -0.21 -1.98 -8.78
CA LEU A 96 -1.24 -0.97 -8.59
C LEU A 96 -0.65 0.40 -8.93
N LYS A 97 -1.05 0.97 -10.07
CA LYS A 97 -0.45 2.19 -10.63
C LYS A 97 -0.74 3.42 -9.77
N PRO A 98 0.08 4.47 -9.86
CA PRO A 98 -0.26 5.80 -9.35
C PRO A 98 -1.40 6.47 -10.14
N LEU A 99 -1.92 7.59 -9.62
CA LEU A 99 -2.93 8.42 -10.31
C LEU A 99 -2.45 8.87 -11.68
N GLN A 100 -3.37 8.88 -12.65
CA GLN A 100 -3.09 9.29 -14.03
C GLN A 100 -3.62 10.71 -14.30
N GLY A 101 -3.11 11.38 -15.35
CA GLY A 101 -3.60 12.69 -15.77
C GLY A 101 -3.23 13.87 -14.85
N ARG A 102 -2.31 13.66 -13.89
CA ARG A 102 -1.80 14.70 -12.98
C ARG A 102 -0.62 15.47 -13.60
N SER A 103 -0.49 16.75 -13.25
CA SER A 103 0.68 17.59 -13.54
C SER A 103 1.08 18.39 -12.28
N PRO A 104 2.26 18.16 -11.67
CA PRO A 104 3.26 17.16 -12.02
C PRO A 104 2.73 15.71 -12.03
N LYS A 105 3.37 14.84 -12.80
CA LYS A 105 2.95 13.44 -12.94
C LYS A 105 3.18 12.71 -11.61
N HIS A 106 2.18 11.95 -11.18
CA HIS A 106 2.36 10.98 -10.11
C HIS A 106 3.16 9.78 -10.60
N VAL A 107 4.20 9.44 -9.86
CA VAL A 107 5.12 8.34 -10.16
C VAL A 107 5.26 7.37 -9.00
N ASP A 108 4.81 7.77 -7.81
CA ASP A 108 4.88 7.02 -6.58
C ASP A 108 3.47 6.56 -6.17
N SER A 109 3.41 5.33 -5.65
CA SER A 109 2.20 4.75 -5.09
C SER A 109 2.53 3.75 -3.99
N GLU A 110 1.77 3.77 -2.91
CA GLU A 110 1.85 2.77 -1.85
C GLU A 110 0.45 2.32 -1.45
N ALA A 111 0.24 1.02 -1.25
CA ALA A 111 -0.98 0.46 -0.69
C ALA A 111 -0.79 0.18 0.81
N TYR A 112 -1.79 0.53 1.62
CA TYR A 112 -1.71 0.40 3.08
C TYR A 112 -2.83 -0.44 3.70
N GLY A 113 -4.01 -0.49 3.07
CA GLY A 113 -5.14 -1.26 3.59
C GLY A 113 -5.88 -2.00 2.49
N ILE A 114 -6.46 -3.15 2.83
CA ILE A 114 -7.28 -3.97 1.93
C ILE A 114 -8.44 -4.59 2.72
N ASN A 115 -9.65 -4.58 2.15
CA ASN A 115 -10.83 -5.24 2.73
C ASN A 115 -11.15 -6.59 2.04
N GLN A 116 -12.16 -7.32 2.54
CA GLN A 116 -12.57 -8.62 1.96
C GLN A 116 -13.18 -8.54 0.56
N ALA A 117 -13.56 -7.33 0.12
CA ALA A 117 -14.03 -7.06 -1.24
C ALA A 117 -12.87 -6.73 -2.20
N ARG A 118 -11.61 -6.87 -1.77
CA ARG A 118 -10.40 -6.53 -2.56
C ARG A 118 -10.36 -5.06 -3.00
N GLN A 119 -10.98 -4.18 -2.22
CA GLN A 119 -10.74 -2.74 -2.32
C GLN A 119 -9.48 -2.41 -1.55
N VAL A 120 -8.57 -1.70 -2.21
CA VAL A 120 -7.25 -1.34 -1.68
C VAL A 120 -7.18 0.16 -1.52
N VAL A 121 -6.69 0.65 -0.39
CA VAL A 121 -6.49 2.08 -0.17
C VAL A 121 -5.03 2.40 0.07
N GLY A 122 -4.66 3.64 -0.23
CA GLY A 122 -3.29 4.06 -0.06
C GLY A 122 -3.03 5.53 -0.41
N ILE A 123 -1.84 5.74 -0.96
CA ILE A 123 -1.33 7.05 -1.37
C ILE A 123 -0.83 6.98 -2.81
N SER A 124 -0.92 8.11 -3.51
CA SER A 124 -0.18 8.35 -4.74
C SER A 124 0.43 9.74 -4.72
N CYS A 125 1.69 9.87 -5.12
CA CYS A 125 2.43 11.13 -5.08
C CYS A 125 3.16 11.45 -6.40
N ASP A 126 3.43 12.74 -6.62
CA ASP A 126 4.46 13.18 -7.56
C ASP A 126 5.87 12.84 -7.06
N ALA A 127 6.87 12.95 -7.93
CA ALA A 127 8.26 12.54 -7.65
C ALA A 127 8.92 13.30 -6.48
N ASN A 128 8.40 14.48 -6.12
CA ASN A 128 8.94 15.27 -5.02
C ASN A 128 8.08 15.17 -3.74
N PHE A 129 7.05 14.32 -3.73
CA PHE A 129 6.11 14.16 -2.61
C PHE A 129 5.45 15.48 -2.15
N ILE A 130 5.29 16.43 -3.07
CA ILE A 130 4.64 17.72 -2.82
C ILE A 130 3.12 17.56 -2.97
N ASP A 131 2.69 16.82 -3.98
CA ASP A 131 1.30 16.52 -4.28
C ASP A 131 1.01 15.04 -4.04
N CYS A 132 0.60 14.74 -2.82
CA CYS A 132 0.13 13.41 -2.43
C CYS A 132 -1.39 13.36 -2.29
N ARG A 133 -1.99 12.26 -2.73
CA ARG A 133 -3.43 12.03 -2.73
C ARG A 133 -3.76 10.71 -2.07
N ALA A 134 -4.77 10.73 -1.20
CA ALA A 134 -5.41 9.51 -0.74
C ALA A 134 -6.15 8.85 -1.91
N VAL A 135 -5.93 7.56 -2.12
CA VAL A 135 -6.47 6.84 -3.28
C VAL A 135 -7.15 5.54 -2.87
N ILE A 136 -8.04 5.06 -3.76
CA ILE A 136 -8.62 3.72 -3.70
C ILE A 136 -8.44 3.02 -5.05
N TRP A 137 -7.96 1.77 -5.04
CA TRP A 137 -8.03 0.85 -6.16
C TRP A 137 -9.20 -0.11 -5.91
N ASP A 138 -10.23 -0.02 -6.75
CA ASP A 138 -11.41 -0.86 -6.66
C ASP A 138 -11.46 -1.81 -7.86
N HIS A 139 -11.07 -3.07 -7.65
CA HIS A 139 -10.98 -4.17 -8.63
C HIS A 139 -10.05 -3.93 -9.87
N GLY A 140 -9.49 -2.74 -10.04
CA GLY A 140 -8.57 -2.37 -11.12
C GLY A 140 -7.10 -2.19 -10.67
N ASN A 141 -6.25 -1.72 -11.58
CA ASN A 141 -4.88 -1.29 -11.27
C ASN A 141 -4.68 0.23 -11.35
N THR A 142 -5.72 1.00 -11.69
CA THR A 142 -5.68 2.46 -11.74
C THR A 142 -6.55 2.99 -10.62
N PRO A 143 -6.05 3.91 -9.77
CA PRO A 143 -6.79 4.36 -8.60
C PRO A 143 -7.77 5.48 -8.95
N THR A 144 -8.77 5.64 -8.08
CA THR A 144 -9.59 6.84 -7.95
C THR A 144 -9.01 7.75 -6.87
N ASP A 145 -8.97 9.07 -7.11
CA ASP A 145 -8.59 10.06 -6.09
C ASP A 145 -9.77 10.24 -5.12
N LEU A 146 -9.57 9.92 -3.84
CA LEU A 146 -10.61 10.06 -2.82
C LEU A 146 -11.01 11.53 -2.61
N ASN A 147 -10.18 12.49 -3.05
CA ASN A 147 -10.54 13.90 -3.03
C ASN A 147 -11.67 14.27 -4.00
N GLU A 148 -11.94 13.44 -5.00
CA GLU A 148 -13.09 13.60 -5.90
C GLU A 148 -14.40 13.14 -5.25
N LEU A 149 -14.31 12.37 -4.16
CA LEU A 149 -15.45 11.74 -3.46
C LEU A 149 -15.79 12.39 -2.12
N LYS A 150 -14.98 13.34 -1.62
CA LYS A 150 -15.10 13.92 -0.27
C LYS A 150 -16.22 14.96 -0.08
N GLY A 151 -17.04 15.19 -1.11
CA GLY A 151 -18.13 16.16 -1.08
C GLY A 151 -17.66 17.57 -0.72
N SER A 152 -18.25 18.16 0.32
CA SER A 152 -17.96 19.52 0.79
C SER A 152 -16.80 19.61 1.79
N TYR A 153 -16.17 18.49 2.17
CA TYR A 153 -15.05 18.48 3.10
C TYR A 153 -13.88 19.28 2.50
N SER A 154 -13.41 20.31 3.20
CA SER A 154 -12.47 21.30 2.62
C SER A 154 -11.03 20.82 2.59
N ALA A 155 -10.55 20.14 3.64
CA ALA A 155 -9.19 19.63 3.72
C ALA A 155 -8.92 18.59 2.61
N ARG A 156 -7.69 18.57 2.11
CA ARG A 156 -7.24 17.60 1.10
C ARG A 156 -6.89 16.29 1.81
N LEU A 157 -7.43 15.17 1.35
CA LEU A 157 -7.06 13.84 1.80
C LEU A 157 -5.68 13.52 1.20
N GLU A 158 -4.65 13.48 2.05
CA GLU A 158 -3.25 13.30 1.65
C GLU A 158 -2.88 11.81 1.55
N SER A 159 -3.43 10.97 2.45
CA SER A 159 -3.23 9.51 2.41
C SER A 159 -4.43 8.80 3.06
N ALA A 160 -4.81 7.64 2.51
CA ALA A 160 -5.68 6.68 3.17
C ALA A 160 -4.82 5.58 3.78
N LYS A 161 -5.08 5.19 5.03
CA LYS A 161 -4.22 4.27 5.79
C LYS A 161 -4.86 2.92 6.06
N ASP A 162 -6.18 2.88 6.19
CA ASP A 162 -6.90 1.64 6.43
C ASP A 162 -8.30 1.68 5.83
N ILE A 163 -8.85 0.52 5.52
CA ILE A 163 -10.21 0.32 5.01
C ILE A 163 -10.82 -0.94 5.63
N ASN A 164 -12.03 -0.83 6.17
CA ASN A 164 -12.75 -1.99 6.69
C ASN A 164 -13.72 -2.59 5.66
N ASP A 165 -14.38 -3.69 6.03
CA ASP A 165 -15.30 -4.41 5.13
C ASP A 165 -16.61 -3.65 4.84
N ASN A 166 -16.91 -2.59 5.59
CA ASN A 166 -18.00 -1.66 5.26
C ASN A 166 -17.57 -0.58 4.26
N GLY A 167 -16.31 -0.58 3.84
CA GLY A 167 -15.72 0.44 2.96
C GLY A 167 -15.39 1.75 3.69
N GLU A 168 -15.42 1.79 5.02
CA GLU A 168 -15.03 2.96 5.79
C GLU A 168 -13.51 3.10 5.78
N ILE A 169 -13.02 4.30 5.46
CA ILE A 169 -11.60 4.56 5.22
C ILE A 169 -11.09 5.56 6.26
N THR A 170 -10.00 5.23 6.93
CA THR A 170 -9.27 6.19 7.76
C THR A 170 -8.04 6.71 7.06
N GLY A 171 -7.57 7.88 7.44
CA GLY A 171 -6.37 8.45 6.84
C GLY A 171 -5.98 9.80 7.39
N ARG A 172 -5.11 10.50 6.65
CA ARG A 172 -4.60 11.82 7.00
C ARG A 172 -5.05 12.85 5.96
N ALA A 173 -5.63 13.94 6.44
CA ALA A 173 -5.97 15.12 5.65
C ALA A 173 -5.05 16.29 6.02
N ILE A 174 -4.95 17.27 5.12
CA ILE A 174 -4.21 18.52 5.32
C ILE A 174 -5.08 19.72 4.92
N ASP A 175 -5.16 20.72 5.79
CA ASP A 175 -5.93 21.94 5.54
C ASP A 175 -5.11 23.00 4.76
N GLY A 176 -5.73 24.14 4.46
CA GLY A 176 -5.08 25.25 3.75
C GLY A 176 -3.94 25.94 4.52
N ASN A 177 -3.83 25.70 5.82
CA ASN A 177 -2.75 26.21 6.66
C ASN A 177 -1.62 25.19 6.86
N GLY A 178 -1.74 24.00 6.25
CA GLY A 178 -0.79 22.90 6.40
C GLY A 178 -0.99 22.05 7.65
N VAL A 179 -2.09 22.23 8.40
CA VAL A 179 -2.41 21.42 9.57
C VAL A 179 -2.89 20.06 9.13
N ARG A 180 -2.29 19.00 9.67
CA ARG A 180 -2.64 17.61 9.38
C ARG A 180 -3.57 17.04 10.45
N THR A 181 -4.67 16.44 10.04
CA THR A 181 -5.66 15.78 10.91
C THR A 181 -6.02 14.39 10.41
N ALA A 182 -6.38 13.49 11.32
CA ALA A 182 -6.98 12.22 10.95
C ALA A 182 -8.39 12.45 10.38
N TYR A 183 -8.84 11.56 9.50
CA TYR A 183 -10.23 11.53 9.01
C TYR A 183 -10.79 10.12 9.05
N LEU A 184 -12.13 10.04 9.05
CA LEU A 184 -12.92 8.86 8.72
C LEU A 184 -13.83 9.23 7.54
N ALA A 185 -13.68 8.52 6.42
CA ALA A 185 -14.54 8.64 5.26
C ALA A 185 -15.50 7.46 5.24
N ILE A 186 -16.79 7.75 5.12
CA ILE A 186 -17.86 6.76 5.15
C ILE A 186 -18.48 6.74 3.75
N PRO A 187 -18.59 5.57 3.09
CA PRO A 187 -19.28 5.46 1.82
C PRO A 187 -20.71 5.97 1.93
N LEU A 188 -21.12 6.81 0.97
CA LEU A 188 -22.53 7.15 0.84
C LEU A 188 -23.23 5.96 0.19
N ASN A 189 -24.12 5.28 0.93
CA ASN A 189 -25.01 4.31 0.31
C ASN A 189 -25.78 5.02 -0.81
N SER A 190 -25.70 4.51 -2.03
CA SER A 190 -26.64 4.86 -3.08
C SER A 190 -28.05 4.56 -2.57
N GLN A 191 -28.88 5.60 -2.43
CA GLN A 191 -30.34 5.44 -2.35
C GLN A 191 -30.85 4.83 -3.66
#